data_AF-Q6LTT5-F1
#
_entry.id   AF-Q6LTT5-F1
#
_cell.length_a   1.000
_cell.length_b   1.000
_cell.length_c   1.000
_cell.angle_alpha   90.00
_cell.angle_beta   90.00
_cell.angle_gamma   90.00
#
_symmetry.space_group_name_H-M   'P 1'
#
loop_
_entity.id
_entity.type
_entity.pdbx_description
1 polymer ?
#
loop_
_entity_poly.entity_id
_entity_poly.type
_entity_poly.pdbx_seq_one_letter_code
_entity_poly.pdbx_strand_id
1 'polypeptide(L)'
;MQISKIQDKLHTSFHGIFQEPDGQSLLSFLLEPESILRSETAIYLGKAPLDALTPGLLQLPIFANQHEDDETKQRIERLKQLAGSLTRIIMEERGYELNPSKQKLKPSTEEKPQLFVKVSTYSKAKAK
;
A
#
# COMPACT_ATOMS: atom_id res chain seq x y z
N MET A 1 7.35 -8.64 13.01
CA MET A 1 8.11 -8.23 11.81
C MET A 1 9.13 -7.19 12.25
N GLN A 2 10.41 -7.34 11.92
CA GLN A 2 11.45 -6.39 12.33
C GLN A 2 11.50 -5.24 11.30
N ILE A 3 11.37 -3.98 11.74
CA ILE A 3 11.34 -2.79 10.86
C ILE A 3 12.62 -2.70 10.01
N SER A 4 13.77 -3.12 10.56
CA SER A 4 15.06 -3.15 9.86
C SER A 4 15.01 -3.96 8.55
N LYS A 5 14.34 -5.12 8.56
CA LYS A 5 14.21 -5.98 7.36
C LYS A 5 13.41 -5.34 6.23
N ILE A 6 12.51 -4.39 6.55
CA ILE A 6 11.69 -3.69 5.56
C ILE A 6 12.55 -2.65 4.84
N GLN A 7 13.33 -1.87 5.59
CA GLN A 7 14.17 -0.83 5.05
C GLN A 7 15.22 -1.39 4.07
N ASP A 8 15.79 -2.56 4.39
CA ASP A 8 16.77 -3.25 3.53
C ASP A 8 16.17 -3.69 2.19
N LYS A 9 14.87 -4.02 2.16
CA LYS A 9 14.15 -4.44 0.95
C LYS A 9 13.55 -3.27 0.17
N LEU A 10 13.52 -2.08 0.78
CA LEU A 10 12.95 -0.90 0.17
C LEU A 10 13.97 -0.27 -0.80
N HIS A 11 13.50 0.12 -1.99
CA HIS A 11 14.34 0.84 -2.94
C HIS A 11 14.87 2.15 -2.33
N THR A 12 16.14 2.47 -2.60
CA THR A 12 16.86 3.60 -1.99
C THR A 12 16.17 4.95 -2.18
N SER A 13 15.47 5.14 -3.31
CA SER A 13 14.70 6.37 -3.57
C SER A 13 13.57 6.63 -2.57
N PHE A 14 13.12 5.61 -1.83
CA PHE A 14 12.07 5.75 -0.82
C PHE A 14 12.62 5.87 0.60
N HIS A 15 13.94 5.73 0.83
CA HIS A 15 14.51 5.78 2.19
C HIS A 15 14.21 7.11 2.89
N GLY A 16 14.33 8.24 2.18
CA GLY A 16 14.01 9.55 2.74
C GLY A 16 12.56 9.64 3.22
N ILE A 17 11.60 9.44 2.32
CA ILE A 17 10.16 9.53 2.64
C ILE A 17 9.69 8.45 3.62
N PHE A 18 10.37 7.30 3.68
CA PHE A 18 10.10 6.26 4.65
C PHE A 18 10.48 6.68 6.08
N GLN A 19 11.60 7.39 6.25
CA GLN A 19 12.07 7.84 7.58
C GLN A 19 11.24 8.99 8.15
N GLU A 20 10.43 9.66 7.32
CA GLU A 20 9.56 10.74 7.73
C GLU A 20 8.33 10.22 8.52
N PRO A 21 7.69 11.09 9.35
CA PRO A 21 6.51 10.71 10.13
C PRO A 21 5.37 10.10 9.30
N ASP A 22 5.15 10.62 8.09
CA ASP A 22 4.12 10.12 7.17
C ASP A 22 4.42 8.69 6.70
N GLY A 23 5.68 8.41 6.36
CA GLY A 23 6.13 7.08 5.94
C GLY A 23 6.02 6.05 7.07
N GLN A 24 6.38 6.46 8.30
CA GLN A 24 6.25 5.61 9.49
C GLN A 24 4.77 5.38 9.88
N SER A 25 3.92 6.40 9.73
CA SER A 25 2.47 6.28 9.97
C SER A 25 1.82 5.33 8.98
N LEU A 26 2.20 5.43 7.69
CA LEU A 26 1.75 4.51 6.65
C LEU A 26 2.19 3.07 6.95
N LEU A 27 3.46 2.86 7.33
CA LEU A 27 3.93 1.53 7.73
C LEU A 27 3.15 0.97 8.91
N SER A 28 2.92 1.81 9.93
CA SER A 28 2.20 1.43 11.14
C SER A 28 0.79 0.95 10.80
N PHE A 29 0.05 1.71 9.99
CA PHE A 29 -1.27 1.32 9.48
C PHE A 29 -1.24 -0.03 8.73
N LEU A 30 -0.28 -0.23 7.82
CA LEU A 30 -0.18 -1.47 7.04
C LEU A 30 0.15 -2.69 7.90
N LEU A 31 0.77 -2.49 9.06
CA LEU A 31 1.14 -3.52 10.02
C LEU A 31 0.05 -3.85 11.04
N GLU A 32 -1.01 -3.04 11.11
CA GLU A 32 -2.12 -3.32 12.01
C GLU A 32 -2.74 -4.70 11.71
N PRO A 33 -3.11 -5.47 12.75
CA PRO A 33 -3.72 -6.78 12.56
C PRO A 33 -4.93 -6.76 11.63
N GLU A 34 -5.73 -5.69 11.68
CA GLU A 34 -6.91 -5.53 10.83
C GLU A 34 -6.53 -5.26 9.36
N SER A 35 -5.54 -4.41 9.11
CA SER A 35 -5.01 -4.15 7.76
C SER A 35 -4.44 -5.42 7.13
N ILE A 36 -3.73 -6.21 7.92
CA ILE A 36 -3.24 -7.52 7.51
C ILE A 36 -4.40 -8.45 7.16
N LEU A 37 -5.37 -8.62 8.06
CA LEU A 37 -6.49 -9.54 7.86
C LEU A 37 -7.29 -9.16 6.60
N ARG A 38 -7.55 -7.86 6.41
CA ARG A 38 -8.21 -7.35 5.20
C ARG A 38 -7.38 -7.62 3.95
N SER A 39 -6.06 -7.47 4.01
CA SER A 39 -5.17 -7.77 2.89
C SER A 39 -5.19 -9.24 2.49
N GLU A 40 -5.06 -10.16 3.45
CA GLU A 40 -5.11 -11.60 3.21
C GLU A 40 -6.49 -12.04 2.70
N THR A 41 -7.55 -11.47 3.26
CA THR A 41 -8.93 -11.69 2.80
C THR A 41 -9.13 -11.19 1.38
N ALA A 42 -8.60 -10.02 1.04
CA ALA A 42 -8.66 -9.48 -0.31
C ALA A 42 -7.98 -10.42 -1.31
N ILE A 43 -6.78 -10.91 -0.98
CA ILE A 43 -6.05 -11.88 -1.80
C ILE A 43 -6.86 -13.16 -1.99
N TYR A 44 -7.43 -13.70 -0.91
CA TYR A 44 -8.30 -14.89 -0.98
C TYR A 44 -9.48 -14.70 -1.93
N LEU A 45 -10.08 -13.50 -1.95
CA LEU A 45 -11.17 -13.13 -2.85
C LEU A 45 -10.71 -12.73 -4.26
N GLY A 46 -9.43 -12.89 -4.61
CA GLY A 46 -8.87 -12.51 -5.90
C GLY A 46 -8.81 -10.99 -6.14
N LYS A 47 -8.80 -10.20 -5.06
CA LYS A 47 -8.70 -8.74 -5.09
C LYS A 47 -7.33 -8.25 -4.64
N ALA A 48 -7.02 -7.00 -4.95
CA ALA A 48 -5.79 -6.36 -4.52
C ALA A 48 -5.88 -5.88 -3.05
N PRO A 49 -4.85 -6.12 -2.21
CA PRO A 49 -4.79 -5.60 -0.85
C PRO A 49 -5.03 -4.08 -0.75
N LEU A 50 -4.34 -3.30 -1.58
CA LEU A 50 -4.46 -1.84 -1.53
C LEU A 50 -5.85 -1.31 -1.89
N ASP A 51 -6.61 -2.00 -2.74
CA ASP A 51 -8.01 -1.66 -3.01
C ASP A 51 -8.86 -1.88 -1.75
N ALA A 52 -8.67 -3.01 -1.06
CA ALA A 52 -9.37 -3.30 0.19
C ALA A 52 -8.97 -2.38 1.36
N LEU A 53 -7.74 -1.88 1.35
CA LEU A 53 -7.24 -0.94 2.37
C LEU A 53 -7.56 0.53 2.06
N THR A 54 -8.01 0.85 0.85
CA THR A 54 -8.27 2.23 0.43
C THR A 54 -9.16 3.02 1.39
N PRO A 55 -10.27 2.46 1.95
CA PRO A 55 -11.08 3.19 2.91
C PRO A 55 -10.31 3.63 4.17
N GLY A 56 -9.41 2.78 4.68
CA GLY A 56 -8.59 3.11 5.86
C GLY A 56 -7.45 4.07 5.51
N LEU A 57 -6.82 3.88 4.33
CA LEU A 57 -5.78 4.78 3.84
C LEU A 57 -6.30 6.21 3.67
N LEU A 58 -7.52 6.39 3.16
CA LEU A 58 -8.13 7.71 3.00
C LEU A 58 -8.44 8.43 4.32
N GLN A 59 -8.46 7.71 5.45
CA GLN A 59 -8.60 8.31 6.78
C GLN A 59 -7.27 8.78 7.36
N LEU A 60 -6.14 8.39 6.77
CA LEU A 60 -4.84 8.89 7.20
C LEU A 60 -4.71 10.38 6.83
N PRO A 61 -4.26 11.25 7.76
CA PRO A 61 -4.07 12.68 7.50
C PRO A 61 -3.22 12.96 6.25
N ILE A 62 -2.25 12.09 5.97
CA ILE A 62 -1.31 12.17 4.84
C ILE A 62 -2.00 12.09 3.46
N PHE A 63 -3.23 11.56 3.39
CA PHE A 63 -4.01 11.42 2.15
C PHE A 63 -5.24 12.32 2.10
N ALA A 64 -5.51 13.10 3.15
CA ALA A 64 -6.68 13.98 3.24
C ALA A 64 -6.51 15.29 2.44
N ASN A 65 -5.29 15.84 2.38
CA ASN A 65 -5.02 17.15 1.77
C ASN A 65 -4.56 17.06 0.31
N GLN A 66 -5.35 16.42 -0.56
CA GLN A 66 -4.99 16.27 -1.99
C GLN A 66 -5.11 17.56 -2.83
N HIS A 67 -5.54 18.66 -2.22
CA HIS A 67 -5.94 19.90 -2.90
C HIS A 67 -4.92 21.03 -2.80
N GLU A 68 -3.83 20.85 -2.05
CA GLU A 68 -2.76 21.85 -1.96
C GLU A 68 -1.71 21.58 -3.06
N ASP A 69 -0.94 22.62 -3.38
CA ASP A 69 0.04 22.81 -4.47
C ASP A 69 0.71 21.59 -5.16
N ASP A 70 1.41 21.86 -6.26
CA ASP A 70 2.04 20.79 -7.06
C ASP A 70 3.12 20.00 -6.31
N GLU A 71 3.75 20.60 -5.30
CA GLU A 71 4.72 19.91 -4.43
C GLU A 71 4.02 18.89 -3.54
N THR A 72 2.88 19.27 -2.94
CA THR A 72 2.03 18.41 -2.13
C THR A 72 1.51 17.21 -2.94
N LYS A 73 1.08 17.43 -4.19
CA LYS A 73 0.66 16.34 -5.09
C LYS A 73 1.79 15.36 -5.38
N GLN A 74 2.99 15.85 -5.67
CA GLN A 74 4.15 14.99 -5.92
C GLN A 74 4.52 14.15 -4.69
N ARG A 75 4.46 14.75 -3.51
CA ARG A 75 4.68 14.08 -2.24
C ARG A 75 3.66 12.97 -2.01
N ILE A 76 2.37 13.25 -2.20
CA ILE A 76 1.29 12.27 -2.07
C ILE A 76 1.50 11.10 -3.03
N GLU A 77 1.89 11.37 -4.28
CA GLU A 77 2.15 10.31 -5.25
C GLU A 77 3.32 9.42 -4.82
N ARG A 78 4.38 10.00 -4.22
CA ARG A 78 5.47 9.22 -3.63
C ARG A 78 5.01 8.37 -2.45
N LEU A 79 4.11 8.88 -1.58
CA LEU A 79 3.53 8.09 -0.49
C LEU A 79 2.67 6.92 -1.02
N LYS A 80 1.91 7.12 -2.10
CA LYS A 80 1.17 6.03 -2.76
C LYS A 80 2.09 4.95 -3.31
N GLN A 81 3.20 5.35 -3.92
CA GLN A 81 4.21 4.42 -4.41
C GLN A 81 4.89 3.67 -3.26
N LEU A 82 5.19 4.35 -2.16
CA LEU A 82 5.68 3.74 -0.93
C LEU A 82 4.69 2.72 -0.38
N ALA A 83 3.38 3.04 -0.34
CA ALA A 83 2.33 2.11 0.10
C ALA A 83 2.33 0.82 -0.72
N GLY A 84 2.51 0.93 -2.05
CA GLY A 84 2.68 -0.21 -2.95
C GLY A 84 3.90 -1.06 -2.62
N SER A 85 5.06 -0.44 -2.44
CA SER A 85 6.32 -1.12 -2.09
C SER A 85 6.23 -1.81 -0.72
N LEU A 86 5.70 -1.12 0.29
CA LEU A 86 5.53 -1.68 1.64
C LEU A 86 4.56 -2.86 1.63
N THR A 87 3.40 -2.70 1.00
CA THR A 87 2.42 -3.79 0.87
C THR A 87 3.04 -5.02 0.23
N ARG A 88 3.82 -4.84 -0.83
CA ARG A 88 4.55 -5.94 -1.49
C ARG A 88 5.48 -6.65 -0.50
N ILE A 89 6.35 -5.92 0.17
CA ILE A 89 7.32 -6.48 1.13
C ILE A 89 6.58 -7.26 2.23
N ILE A 90 5.51 -6.70 2.79
CA ILE A 90 4.71 -7.32 3.86
C ILE A 90 4.05 -8.61 3.39
N MET A 91 3.46 -8.62 2.19
CA MET A 91 2.81 -9.80 1.64
C MET A 91 3.82 -10.89 1.24
N GLU A 92 4.98 -10.51 0.68
CA GLU A 92 6.06 -11.46 0.38
C GLU A 92 6.60 -12.15 1.64
N GLU A 93 6.81 -11.40 2.73
CA GLU A 93 7.21 -11.98 4.03
C GLU A 93 6.16 -12.95 4.61
N ARG A 94 4.91 -12.84 4.16
CA ARG A 94 3.79 -13.72 4.56
C ARG A 94 3.58 -14.90 3.61
N GLY A 95 4.47 -15.09 2.63
CA GLY A 95 4.40 -16.21 1.68
C GLY A 95 3.42 -16.00 0.54
N TYR A 96 3.13 -14.74 0.19
CA TYR A 96 2.40 -14.41 -1.02
C TYR A 96 3.35 -13.96 -2.13
N GLU A 97 3.00 -14.26 -3.37
CA GLU A 97 3.75 -13.86 -4.56
C GLU A 97 2.99 -12.78 -5.34
N LEU A 98 3.71 -11.78 -5.81
CA LEU A 98 3.18 -10.72 -6.65
C LEU A 98 2.78 -11.28 -8.02
N ASN A 99 1.53 -11.05 -8.43
CA ASN A 99 1.10 -11.40 -9.78
C ASN A 99 1.67 -10.37 -10.79
N PRO A 100 2.08 -10.82 -11.99
CA PRO A 100 2.72 -9.95 -12.99
C PRO A 100 1.79 -8.85 -13.53
N SER A 101 0.48 -9.09 -13.51
CA SER A 101 -0.53 -8.17 -14.04
C SER A 101 -1.09 -7.26 -12.95
N LYS A 102 -1.03 -5.94 -13.19
CA LYS A 102 -1.74 -4.96 -12.36
C LYS A 102 -3.22 -4.90 -12.74
N GLN A 103 -4.07 -4.86 -11.73
CA GLN A 103 -5.50 -4.61 -11.91
C GLN A 103 -5.76 -3.10 -12.01
N LYS A 104 -6.46 -2.66 -13.05
CA LYS A 104 -6.96 -1.29 -13.14
C LYS A 104 -8.23 -1.16 -12.31
N LEU A 105 -8.28 -0.17 -11.42
CA LEU A 105 -9.46 0.10 -10.62
C LEU A 105 -10.46 0.95 -11.41
N LYS A 106 -11.73 0.88 -11.00
CA LYS A 106 -12.77 1.74 -11.54
C LYS A 106 -12.48 3.20 -11.14
N PRO A 107 -12.96 4.19 -11.90
CA PRO A 107 -12.85 5.59 -11.51
C PRO A 107 -13.40 5.82 -10.10
N SER A 108 -12.77 6.75 -9.37
CA SER A 108 -13.24 7.18 -8.06
C SER A 108 -14.65 7.77 -8.17
N THR A 109 -15.57 7.36 -7.29
CA THR A 109 -16.89 7.97 -7.13
C THR A 109 -17.09 8.40 -5.67
N GLU A 110 -18.07 9.24 -5.37
CA GLU A 110 -18.36 9.65 -3.99
C GLU A 110 -18.69 8.45 -3.09
N GLU A 111 -19.40 7.45 -3.62
CA GLU A 111 -19.74 6.21 -2.89
C GLU A 111 -18.56 5.24 -2.74
N LYS A 112 -17.56 5.34 -3.62
CA LYS A 112 -16.37 4.46 -3.65
C LYS A 112 -15.14 5.29 -4.00
N PRO A 113 -14.63 6.08 -3.04
CA PRO A 113 -13.44 6.87 -3.27
C PRO A 113 -12.24 5.95 -3.51
N GLN A 114 -11.41 6.29 -4.49
CA GLN A 114 -10.28 5.49 -4.93
C GLN A 114 -8.98 6.28 -4.79
N LEU A 115 -8.00 5.68 -4.11
CA LEU A 115 -6.68 6.29 -3.93
C LEU A 115 -5.70 5.95 -5.06
N PHE A 116 -5.92 4.81 -5.71
CA PHE A 116 -5.03 4.24 -6.72
C PHE A 116 -5.75 4.02 -8.06
N VAL A 117 -5.03 4.20 -9.17
CA VAL A 117 -5.56 3.88 -10.52
C VAL A 117 -5.27 2.43 -10.90
N LYS A 118 -4.12 1.91 -10.47
CA LYS A 118 -3.65 0.55 -10.72
C LYS A 118 -3.10 -0.03 -9.43
N VAL A 119 -3.46 -1.28 -9.15
CA VAL A 119 -3.03 -1.99 -7.94
C VAL A 119 -2.51 -3.38 -8.31
N SER A 120 -1.58 -3.86 -7.49
CA SER A 120 -1.02 -5.18 -7.61
C SER A 120 -1.91 -6.22 -6.93
N THR A 121 -2.07 -7.38 -7.56
CA THR A 121 -2.69 -8.55 -6.94
C THR A 121 -1.63 -9.57 -6.55
N TYR A 122 -1.99 -10.50 -5.67
CA TYR A 122 -1.08 -11.51 -5.15
C TYR A 122 -1.74 -12.88 -5.21
N SER A 123 -0.94 -13.94 -5.12
CA SER A 123 -1.41 -15.31 -4.95
C SER A 123 -0.58 -15.99 -3.88
N LYS A 124 -1.13 -17.02 -3.21
CA LYS A 124 -0.35 -17.77 -2.22
C LYS A 124 0.79 -18.49 -2.96
N ALA A 125 2.01 -18.34 -2.46
CA ALA A 125 3.17 -19.03 -3.04
C ALA A 125 2.86 -20.53 -3.13
N LYS A 126 3.10 -21.13 -4.29
CA LYS A 126 2.98 -22.58 -4.42
C LYS A 126 4.06 -23.21 -3.55
N ALA A 127 3.68 -24.13 -2.66
CA ALA A 127 4.65 -24.96 -1.95
C ALA A 127 5.51 -25.65 -3.02
N LYS A 128 6.81 -25.37 -3.01
CA LYS A 128 7.80 -26.07 -3.84
C LYS A 128 8.02 -27.48 -3.32
#